data_AF-A0A3N0YLK8-F1
#
_entry.id   AF-A0A3N0YLK8-F1
#
_cell.length_a   1.000
_cell.length_b   1.000
_cell.length_c   1.000
_cell.angle_alpha   90.00
_cell.angle_beta   90.00
_cell.angle_gamma   90.00
#
_symmetry.space_group_name_H-M   'P 1'
#
loop_
_entity.id
_entity.type
_entity.pdbx_description
1 polymer ?
#
loop_
_entity_poly.entity_id
_entity_poly.type
_entity_poly.pdbx_seq_one_letter_code
_entity_poly.pdbx_strand_id
1 'polypeptide(L)'
;MCIFLVPVPPKKYGRKLSVEDRLWTIRQDGRPLEKYVEEFAELFSKVSYFEAILNSCFLRGLNEDTIRFCEPECLYSLVESINLVLFLNGSEFEIEEVHRRSYSPRPAPSEATVA
;
A
#
# COMPACT_ATOMS: atom_id res chain seq x y z
N MET A 1 -32.10 -19.48 -4.39
CA MET A 1 -31.78 -18.74 -5.63
C MET A 1 -30.28 -18.71 -5.75
N CYS A 2 -29.71 -19.21 -6.86
CA CYS A 2 -28.28 -19.09 -7.12
C CYS A 2 -28.05 -17.97 -8.12
N ILE A 3 -27.16 -17.05 -7.78
CA ILE A 3 -26.71 -15.96 -8.66
C ILE A 3 -25.45 -16.48 -9.35
N PHE A 4 -25.48 -16.60 -10.68
CA PHE A 4 -24.29 -16.94 -11.47
C PHE A 4 -23.68 -15.66 -12.02
N LEU A 5 -22.44 -15.36 -11.64
CA LEU A 5 -21.65 -14.29 -12.25
C LEU A 5 -21.05 -14.79 -13.56
N VAL A 6 -21.52 -14.24 -14.68
CA VAL A 6 -20.96 -14.53 -16.00
C VAL A 6 -19.76 -13.60 -16.22
N PRO A 7 -18.57 -14.11 -16.60
CA PRO A 7 -17.40 -13.26 -16.83
C PRO A 7 -17.67 -12.33 -18.03
N VAL A 8 -17.62 -11.02 -17.78
CA VAL A 8 -17.60 -10.03 -18.87
C VAL A 8 -16.19 -10.01 -19.45
N PRO A 9 -16.01 -10.17 -20.77
CA PRO A 9 -14.69 -10.12 -21.40
C PRO A 9 -13.99 -8.79 -21.07
N PRO A 10 -12.70 -8.81 -20.71
CA PRO A 10 -11.99 -7.57 -20.40
C PRO A 10 -11.97 -6.69 -21.64
N LYS A 11 -12.60 -5.51 -21.56
CA LYS A 11 -12.47 -4.50 -22.60
C LYS A 11 -10.99 -4.09 -22.63
N LYS A 12 -10.30 -4.40 -23.74
CA LYS A 12 -8.92 -3.97 -24.00
C LYS A 12 -8.90 -2.46 -24.23
N TYR A 13 -9.10 -1.68 -23.19
CA TYR A 13 -8.68 -0.29 -23.19
C TYR A 13 -7.21 -0.29 -22.76
N GLY A 14 -6.33 0.20 -23.63
CA GLY A 14 -4.96 0.60 -23.25
C GLY A 14 -5.00 1.81 -22.32
N ARG A 15 -5.73 1.71 -21.22
CA ARG A 15 -5.83 2.74 -20.19
C ARG A 15 -4.51 2.66 -19.42
N LYS A 16 -3.72 3.73 -19.46
CA LYS A 16 -2.63 3.90 -18.49
C LYS A 16 -3.28 3.84 -17.11
N LEU A 17 -2.93 2.82 -16.34
CA LEU A 17 -3.40 2.68 -14.95
C LEU A 17 -2.93 3.90 -14.17
N SER A 18 -3.80 4.46 -13.32
CA SER A 18 -3.37 5.51 -12.39
C SER A 18 -2.36 4.95 -11.40
N VAL A 19 -1.69 5.81 -10.64
CA VAL A 19 -0.76 5.35 -9.59
C VAL A 19 -1.50 4.50 -8.56
N GLU A 20 -2.72 4.91 -8.21
CA GLU A 20 -3.62 4.20 -7.29
C GLU A 20 -4.03 2.84 -7.85
N ASP A 21 -4.42 2.77 -9.12
CA ASP A 21 -4.75 1.49 -9.77
C ASP A 21 -3.55 0.54 -9.76
N ARG A 22 -2.34 1.06 -10.00
CA ARG A 22 -1.09 0.29 -9.95
C ARG A 22 -0.77 -0.19 -8.55
N LEU A 23 -0.98 0.65 -7.54
CA LEU A 23 -0.77 0.30 -6.14
C LEU A 23 -1.71 -0.83 -5.70
N TRP A 24 -2.95 -0.84 -6.21
CA TRP A 24 -3.94 -1.87 -5.87
C TRP A 24 -3.70 -3.20 -6.60
N THR A 25 -2.97 -3.17 -7.70
CA THR A 25 -2.75 -4.33 -8.59
C THR A 25 -1.32 -4.87 -8.53
N ILE A 26 -0.40 -4.17 -7.87
CA ILE A 26 0.99 -4.62 -7.73
C ILE A 26 1.05 -5.92 -6.92
N ARG A 27 1.86 -6.84 -7.44
CA ARG A 27 2.10 -8.15 -6.85
C ARG A 27 3.58 -8.50 -6.89
N GLN A 28 4.00 -9.31 -5.94
CA GLN A 28 5.36 -9.85 -5.92
C GLN A 28 5.56 -10.80 -7.13
N ASP A 29 4.54 -11.58 -7.50
CA ASP A 29 4.49 -12.41 -8.72
C ASP A 29 5.75 -13.27 -8.90
N GLY A 30 6.19 -13.94 -7.82
CA GLY A 30 7.39 -14.80 -7.83
C GLY A 30 8.73 -14.06 -7.95
N ARG A 31 8.73 -12.72 -7.96
CA ARG A 31 9.96 -11.90 -7.95
C ARG A 31 10.56 -11.83 -6.53
N PRO A 32 11.85 -11.47 -6.40
CA PRO A 32 12.45 -11.21 -5.10
C PRO A 32 11.63 -10.19 -4.29
N LEU A 33 11.55 -10.40 -2.97
CA LEU A 33 10.76 -9.57 -2.07
C LEU A 33 11.21 -8.11 -2.14
N GLU A 34 12.52 -7.88 -2.22
CA GLU A 34 13.16 -6.58 -2.31
C GLU A 34 12.67 -5.79 -3.53
N LYS A 35 12.54 -6.47 -4.68
CA LYS A 35 12.05 -5.84 -5.91
C LYS A 35 10.58 -5.43 -5.80
N TYR A 36 9.77 -6.24 -5.13
CA TYR A 36 8.38 -5.89 -4.84
C TYR A 36 8.31 -4.68 -3.91
N VAL A 37 9.10 -4.69 -2.85
CA VAL A 37 9.18 -3.61 -1.86
C VAL A 37 9.64 -2.29 -2.50
N GLU A 38 10.67 -2.31 -3.35
CA GLU A 38 11.16 -1.14 -4.09
C GLU A 38 10.06 -0.54 -4.98
N GLU A 39 9.42 -1.37 -5.81
CA GLU A 39 8.34 -0.92 -6.69
C GLU A 39 7.11 -0.41 -5.91
N PHE A 40 6.78 -1.06 -4.79
CA PHE A 40 5.73 -0.62 -3.89
C PHE A 40 6.07 0.74 -3.27
N ALA A 41 7.31 0.94 -2.84
CA ALA A 41 7.81 2.20 -2.28
C ALA A 41 7.72 3.37 -3.25
N GLU A 42 8.08 3.13 -4.51
CA GLU A 42 7.90 4.11 -5.56
C GLU A 42 6.43 4.48 -5.81
N LEU A 43 5.49 3.57 -5.59
CA LEU A 43 4.06 3.84 -5.78
C LEU A 43 3.46 4.56 -4.58
N PHE A 44 3.72 4.09 -3.35
CA PHE A 44 3.09 4.69 -2.18
C PHE A 44 3.62 6.11 -1.91
N SER A 45 4.87 6.41 -2.30
CA SER A 45 5.43 7.77 -2.23
C SER A 45 4.72 8.80 -3.13
N LYS A 46 3.85 8.36 -4.04
CA LYS A 46 3.10 9.18 -5.00
C LYS A 46 1.62 9.33 -4.64
N VAL A 47 1.14 8.69 -3.57
CA VAL A 47 -0.26 8.75 -3.13
C VAL A 47 -0.37 9.30 -1.71
N SER A 48 -1.54 9.83 -1.34
CA SER A 48 -1.83 10.37 -0.01
C SER A 48 -2.87 9.52 0.72
N TYR A 49 -2.62 8.21 0.83
CA TYR A 49 -3.49 7.27 1.56
C TYR A 49 -3.09 7.11 3.03
N PHE A 50 -4.07 6.70 3.84
CA PHE A 50 -3.83 6.29 5.22
C PHE A 50 -2.95 5.04 5.27
N GLU A 51 -2.03 4.98 6.23
CA GLU A 51 -1.07 3.86 6.36
C GLU A 51 -1.74 2.51 6.47
N ALA A 52 -2.87 2.40 7.19
CA ALA A 52 -3.63 1.15 7.28
C ALA A 52 -4.07 0.60 5.91
N ILE A 53 -4.42 1.49 4.97
CA ILE A 53 -4.76 1.09 3.59
C ILE A 53 -3.51 0.60 2.87
N LEU A 54 -2.39 1.31 3.04
CA LEU A 54 -1.11 0.95 2.42
C LEU A 54 -0.57 -0.39 2.96
N ASN A 55 -0.69 -0.65 4.26
CA ASN A 55 -0.36 -1.93 4.87
C ASN A 55 -1.19 -3.07 4.27
N SER A 56 -2.50 -2.86 4.11
CA SER A 56 -3.37 -3.84 3.46
C SER A 56 -2.97 -4.09 2.00
N CYS A 57 -2.62 -3.05 1.22
CA CYS A 57 -2.09 -3.22 -0.13
C CYS A 57 -0.83 -4.07 -0.16
N PHE A 58 0.12 -3.71 0.71
CA PHE A 58 1.43 -4.33 0.79
C PHE A 58 1.29 -5.83 1.09
N LEU A 59 0.60 -6.19 2.17
CA LEU A 59 0.45 -7.57 2.58
C LEU A 59 -0.32 -8.42 1.57
N ARG A 60 -1.32 -7.83 0.89
CA ARG A 60 -2.11 -8.48 -0.16
C ARG A 60 -1.30 -8.76 -1.43
N GLY A 61 -0.28 -7.97 -1.72
CA GLY A 61 0.55 -8.14 -2.91
C GLY A 61 1.66 -9.20 -2.77
N LEU A 62 1.98 -9.61 -1.53
CA LEU A 62 2.99 -10.63 -1.25
C LEU A 62 2.56 -12.01 -1.76
N ASN A 63 3.53 -12.84 -2.14
CA ASN A 63 3.27 -14.23 -2.52
C ASN A 63 2.83 -15.07 -1.31
N GLU A 64 2.11 -16.17 -1.56
CA GLU A 64 1.60 -17.04 -0.49
C GLU A 64 2.71 -17.64 0.39
N ASP A 65 3.88 -17.91 -0.19
CA ASP A 65 5.06 -18.47 0.46
C ASP A 65 5.92 -17.44 1.21
N THR A 66 5.64 -16.15 1.07
CA THR A 66 6.32 -15.09 1.83
C THR A 66 5.80 -15.08 3.26
N ILE A 67 6.73 -15.15 4.22
CA ILE A 67 6.40 -15.13 5.65
C ILE A 67 5.82 -13.76 5.99
N ARG A 68 4.63 -13.75 6.62
CA ARG A 68 3.91 -12.56 7.07
C ARG A 68 3.70 -12.62 8.58
N PHE A 69 3.43 -11.47 9.19
CA PHE A 69 2.87 -11.40 10.54
C PHE A 69 1.34 -11.50 10.51
N CYS A 70 0.73 -11.95 11.61
CA CYS A 70 -0.73 -12.07 11.76
C CYS A 70 -1.35 -10.98 12.66
N GLU A 71 -0.53 -10.08 13.22
CA GLU A 71 -1.00 -8.96 14.02
C GLU A 71 -1.81 -7.96 13.18
N PRO A 72 -2.80 -7.25 13.76
CA PRO A 72 -3.63 -6.32 13.02
C PRO A 72 -2.78 -5.22 12.35
N GLU A 73 -3.10 -4.91 11.09
CA GLU A 73 -2.35 -4.03 10.19
C GLU A 73 -2.28 -2.55 10.67
N CYS A 74 -2.88 -2.24 11.80
CA CYS A 74 -2.90 -0.93 12.44
C CYS A 74 -1.95 -0.80 13.65
N LEU A 75 -1.27 -1.89 14.06
CA LEU A 75 -0.31 -1.83 15.18
C LEU A 75 1.07 -1.32 14.78
N TYR A 76 1.41 -1.44 13.50
CA TYR A 76 2.69 -1.02 12.95
C TYR A 76 2.48 0.06 11.89
N SER A 77 3.37 1.05 11.86
CA SER A 77 3.48 1.97 10.72
C SER A 77 3.76 1.19 9.43
N LEU A 78 3.60 1.85 8.28
CA LEU A 78 3.89 1.21 7.00
C LEU A 78 5.34 0.74 6.89
N VAL A 79 6.28 1.58 7.34
CA VAL A 79 7.70 1.27 7.29
C VAL A 79 8.06 0.11 8.20
N GLU A 80 7.53 0.09 9.43
CA GLU A 80 7.73 -1.03 10.35
C GLU A 80 7.15 -2.33 9.79
N SER A 81 5.98 -2.28 9.16
CA SER A 81 5.35 -3.45 8.53
C SER A 81 6.21 -4.01 7.40
N ILE A 82 6.77 -3.15 6.56
CA ILE A 82 7.65 -3.54 5.45
C ILE A 82 8.94 -4.17 5.99
N ASN A 83 9.61 -3.49 6.93
CA ASN A 83 10.88 -3.97 7.50
C ASN A 83 10.70 -5.26 8.29
N LEU A 84 9.57 -5.44 8.98
CA LEU A 84 9.25 -6.69 9.65
C LEU A 84 9.11 -7.86 8.65
N VAL A 85 8.42 -7.65 7.53
CA VAL A 85 8.30 -8.69 6.49
C VAL A 85 9.67 -8.99 5.86
N LEU A 86 10.48 -7.98 5.57
CA LEU A 86 11.85 -8.17 5.06
C LEU A 86 12.70 -9.01 6.02
N PHE A 87 12.70 -8.63 7.30
CA PHE A 87 13.42 -9.33 8.35
C PHE A 87 12.98 -10.80 8.50
N LEU A 88 11.66 -11.05 8.54
CA LEU A 88 11.11 -12.41 8.67
C LEU A 88 11.49 -13.32 7.50
N ASN A 89 11.75 -12.75 6.32
CA ASN A 89 12.18 -13.49 5.13
C ASN A 89 13.71 -13.47 4.93
N GLY A 90 14.47 -13.01 5.93
CA GLY A 90 15.93 -13.03 5.90
C GLY A 90 16.58 -12.03 4.94
N SER A 91 15.85 -10.97 4.57
CA SER A 91 16.39 -9.90 3.73
C SER A 91 17.23 -8.92 4.55
N GLU A 92 18.37 -8.49 4.01
CA GLU A 92 19.18 -7.39 4.56
C GLU A 92 18.71 -6.01 4.04
N PHE A 93 17.68 -5.98 3.19
CA PHE A 93 17.11 -4.74 2.70
C PHE A 93 16.31 -4.04 3.80
N GLU A 94 16.36 -2.72 3.85
CA GLU A 94 15.63 -1.90 4.81
C GLU A 94 15.06 -0.65 4.11
N ILE A 95 13.85 -0.26 4.50
CA ILE A 95 13.24 1.00 4.12
C ILE A 95 13.31 1.97 5.30
N GLU A 96 13.69 3.21 5.02
CA GLU A 96 13.63 4.31 5.98
C GLU A 96 12.50 5.28 5.64
N GLU A 97 11.88 5.84 6.68
CA GLU A 97 10.89 6.90 6.51
C GLU A 97 11.58 8.24 6.24
N VAL A 98 11.60 8.66 4.97
CA VAL A 98 12.03 10.03 4.63
C VAL A 98 10.84 10.96 4.88
N HIS A 99 10.83 11.60 6.05
CA HIS A 99 9.79 12.55 6.47
C HIS A 99 9.47 13.58 5.36
N ARG A 100 8.38 13.37 4.62
CA ARG A 100 7.82 14.43 3.78
C ARG A 100 7.10 15.38 4.72
N ARG A 101 7.51 16.66 4.68
CA ARG A 101 6.91 17.81 5.41
C ARG A 101 5.48 17.48 5.87
N SER A 102 5.35 17.33 7.18
CA SER A 102 4.08 17.13 7.87
C SER A 102 3.09 18.15 7.30
N TYR A 103 2.07 17.68 6.58
CA TYR A 103 0.95 18.55 6.26
C TYR A 103 0.27 18.84 7.59
N SER A 104 0.47 20.06 8.09
CA SER A 104 -0.24 20.55 9.25
C SER A 104 -1.75 20.38 8.99
N PRO A 105 -2.51 19.82 9.94
CA PRO A 105 -3.95 19.80 9.83
C PRO A 105 -4.41 21.24 9.60
N ARG A 106 -5.13 21.50 8.49
CA ARG A 106 -5.76 22.81 8.30
C ARG A 106 -6.66 23.03 9.51
N PRO A 107 -6.47 24.12 10.29
CA PRO A 107 -7.40 24.44 11.35
C PRO A 107 -8.81 24.52 10.75
N ALA A 108 -9.79 23.94 11.43
CA ALA A 108 -11.19 24.17 11.08
C ALA A 108 -11.42 25.69 11.03
N PRO A 109 -12.13 26.23 10.02
CA PRO A 109 -12.42 27.66 9.97
C PRO A 109 -13.16 28.04 11.25
N SER A 110 -12.51 28.85 12.08
CA SER A 110 -13.13 29.38 13.30
C SER A 110 -14.30 30.27 12.86
N GLU A 111 -15.48 30.00 13.44
CA GLU A 111 -16.68 30.79 13.22
C GLU A 111 -16.37 32.24 13.56
N ALA A 112 -16.40 33.12 12.56
CA ALA A 112 -16.23 34.54 12.76
C ALA A 112 -17.50 35.07 13.45
N THR A 113 -17.43 35.30 14.76
CA THR A 113 -18.41 36.16 15.43
C THR A 113 -18.25 37.57 14.87
N VAL A 114 -19.16 37.94 13.97
CA VAL A 114 -19.41 39.32 13.55
C VAL A 114 -20.00 40.05 14.75
N ALA A 115 -19.35 41.13 15.16
CA ALA A 115 -19.89 42.14 16.07
C ALA A 115 -20.40 43.34 15.27
#